data_AF-A0A6G0YDK2-F1
#
_entry.id   AF-A0A6G0YDK2-F1
#
_cell.length_a   1.000
_cell.length_b   1.000
_cell.length_c   1.000
_cell.angle_alpha   90.00
_cell.angle_beta   90.00
_cell.angle_gamma   90.00
#
_symmetry.space_group_name_H-M   'P 1'
#
loop_
_entity.id
_entity.type
_entity.pdbx_description
1 polymer ?
#
loop_
_entity_poly.entity_id
_entity_poly.type
_entity_poly.pdbx_seq_one_letter_code
_entity_poly.pdbx_strand_id
1 'polypeptide(L)'
;AKDKFPEYAAPSTTAPNVNINQPLVKKNVKASYLEASKPVESDTPNRLHLKRIITVLSSELLVKSKQLKVLRQTVRRQRLKVSTMKDIIFKLQKQSLLNGDECKKVTKKYTPEVCQFALSLNFFSSKAYECVHKEFNTILPHARTLRKWYLHVNADPGYTDEALKT
;
A
#
# COMPACT_ATOMS: atom_id res chain seq x y z
N ALA A 1 67.99 -16.93 44.12
CA ALA A 1 67.10 -15.82 44.49
C ALA A 1 66.22 -15.52 43.29
N LYS A 2 64.89 -15.54 43.47
CA LYS A 2 63.90 -15.23 42.42
C LYS A 2 63.62 -13.74 42.51
N ASP A 3 64.12 -12.96 41.56
CA ASP A 3 63.83 -11.53 41.50
C ASP A 3 62.42 -11.33 40.94
N LYS A 4 61.58 -10.80 41.83
CA LYS A 4 60.16 -10.50 41.66
C LYS A 4 60.06 -9.12 41.00
N PHE A 5 59.73 -9.08 39.71
CA PHE A 5 59.42 -7.81 39.03
C PHE A 5 58.21 -7.14 39.69
N PRO A 6 58.22 -5.81 39.90
CA PRO A 6 57.06 -5.10 40.43
C PRO A 6 55.96 -5.05 39.37
N GLU A 7 54.77 -5.47 39.78
CA GLU A 7 53.51 -5.40 39.02
C GLU A 7 53.13 -3.92 38.84
N TYR A 8 53.28 -3.40 37.62
CA TYR A 8 52.79 -2.07 37.28
C TYR A 8 51.27 -2.12 37.10
N ALA A 9 50.54 -1.50 38.03
CA ALA A 9 49.10 -1.32 37.95
C ALA A 9 48.72 -0.47 36.72
N ALA A 10 47.84 -1.01 35.88
CA ALA A 10 47.29 -0.31 34.73
C ALA A 10 46.50 0.95 35.17
N PRO A 11 46.64 2.10 34.49
CA PRO A 11 45.82 3.27 34.80
C PRO A 11 44.35 2.94 34.50
N SER A 12 43.52 3.06 35.54
CA SER A 12 42.07 2.96 35.45
C SER A 12 41.56 4.02 34.47
N THR A 13 41.18 3.59 33.28
CA THR A 13 40.41 4.41 32.34
C THR A 13 38.98 4.49 32.86
N THR A 14 38.75 5.33 33.87
CA THR A 14 37.40 5.76 34.23
C THR A 14 36.96 6.75 33.16
N ALA A 15 36.45 6.22 32.05
CA ALA A 15 35.70 7.01 31.09
C ALA A 15 34.56 7.71 31.86
N PRO A 16 34.38 9.04 31.73
CA PRO A 16 33.27 9.71 32.39
C PRO A 16 31.98 9.06 31.88
N ASN A 17 31.23 8.48 32.82
CA ASN A 17 29.94 7.85 32.57
C ASN A 17 28.95 8.94 32.11
N VAL A 18 28.86 9.12 30.79
CA VAL A 18 27.87 10.00 30.18
C VAL A 18 26.52 9.31 30.31
N ASN A 19 25.77 9.72 31.33
CA ASN A 19 24.40 9.29 31.55
C ASN A 19 23.51 9.73 30.36
N ILE A 20 23.22 8.78 29.47
CA ILE A 20 22.45 8.95 28.22
C ILE A 20 20.97 9.27 28.49
N ASN A 21 20.52 9.20 29.76
CA ASN A 21 19.12 9.35 30.14
C ASN A 21 18.75 10.75 30.67
N GLN A 22 19.61 11.76 30.56
CA GLN A 22 19.16 13.13 30.81
C GLN A 22 18.23 13.59 29.68
N PRO A 23 17.01 14.06 29.97
CA PRO A 23 16.13 14.62 28.97
C PRO A 23 16.82 15.85 28.38
N LEU A 24 17.37 15.71 27.17
CA LEU A 24 17.93 16.82 26.42
C LEU A 24 16.81 17.84 26.25
N VAL A 25 16.88 18.92 27.02
CA VAL A 25 16.02 20.10 26.84
C VAL A 25 16.07 20.40 25.36
N LYS A 26 14.91 20.32 24.69
CA LYS A 26 14.72 20.56 23.25
C LYS A 26 14.95 22.04 22.93
N LYS A 27 16.12 22.58 23.27
CA LYS A 27 16.63 23.80 22.65
C LYS A 27 16.89 23.45 21.19
N ASN A 28 16.78 24.43 20.30
CA ASN A 28 16.95 24.26 18.86
C ASN A 28 18.43 24.04 18.49
N VAL A 29 19.10 23.08 19.15
CA VAL A 29 20.51 22.72 19.02
C VAL A 29 20.87 22.45 17.56
N LYS A 30 19.89 21.99 16.77
CA LYS A 30 19.99 21.81 15.33
C LYS A 30 20.39 23.08 14.57
N ALA A 31 19.81 24.22 14.91
CA ALA A 31 20.11 25.47 14.24
C ALA A 31 21.50 26.01 14.60
N SER A 32 21.95 25.84 15.85
CA SER A 32 23.20 26.44 16.33
C SER A 32 24.46 25.80 15.72
N TYR A 33 24.51 24.47 15.55
CA TYR A 33 25.67 23.85 14.88
C TYR A 33 25.67 24.05 13.36
N LEU A 34 24.50 24.14 12.74
CA LEU A 34 24.37 24.40 11.30
C LEU A 34 24.88 25.81 10.97
N GLU A 35 24.58 26.78 11.84
CA GLU A 35 25.07 28.16 11.71
C GLU A 35 26.60 28.23 11.87
N ALA A 36 27.14 27.55 12.89
CA ALA A 36 28.59 27.51 13.14
C ALA A 36 29.39 26.77 12.03
N SER A 37 28.72 25.90 11.27
CA SER A 37 29.34 25.09 10.21
C SER A 37 29.35 25.77 8.83
N LYS A 38 28.87 27.01 8.72
CA LYS A 38 28.93 27.76 7.45
C LYS A 38 30.40 28.08 7.09
N PRO A 39 30.84 27.80 5.85
CA PRO A 39 32.20 28.13 5.41
C PRO A 39 32.40 29.65 5.44
N VAL A 40 33.55 30.08 5.95
CA VAL A 40 33.96 31.49 6.01
C VAL A 40 35.26 31.61 5.22
N GLU A 41 35.45 32.72 4.50
CA GLU A 41 36.63 32.95 3.66
C GLU A 41 37.96 32.96 4.44
N SER A 42 37.92 33.17 5.77
CA SER A 42 39.09 33.09 6.65
C SER A 42 39.46 31.67 7.09
N ASP A 43 38.74 30.65 6.62
CA ASP A 43 38.99 29.26 7.00
C ASP A 43 40.21 28.68 6.29
N THR A 44 41.01 27.90 7.03
CA THR A 44 42.05 27.07 6.42
C THR A 44 41.44 26.06 5.44
N PRO A 45 42.16 25.62 4.39
CA PRO A 45 41.61 24.74 3.35
C PRO A 45 40.93 23.47 3.89
N ASN A 46 41.53 22.84 4.90
CA ASN A 46 40.97 21.63 5.54
C ASN A 46 39.69 21.95 6.35
N ARG A 47 39.69 23.07 7.08
CA ARG A 47 38.51 23.50 7.86
C ARG A 47 37.31 23.78 6.93
N LEU A 48 37.58 24.42 5.81
CA LEU A 48 36.57 24.75 4.80
C LEU A 48 36.00 23.47 4.16
N HIS A 49 36.85 22.49 3.84
CA HIS A 49 36.44 21.18 3.35
C HIS A 49 35.49 20.45 4.32
N LEU A 50 35.85 20.37 5.60
CA LEU A 50 35.03 19.72 6.63
C LEU A 50 33.67 20.40 6.80
N LYS A 51 33.65 21.74 6.84
CA LYS A 51 32.41 22.52 6.91
C LYS A 51 31.49 22.26 5.72
N ARG A 52 32.03 22.23 4.49
CA ARG A 52 31.26 21.89 3.29
C ARG A 52 30.60 20.50 3.44
N ILE A 53 31.36 19.48 3.86
CA ILE A 53 30.80 18.14 4.09
C ILE A 53 29.66 18.17 5.11
N ILE A 54 29.85 18.84 6.24
CA ILE A 54 28.81 18.93 7.29
C ILE A 54 27.54 19.60 6.75
N THR A 55 27.65 20.65 5.94
CA THR A 55 26.48 21.32 5.35
C THR A 55 25.70 20.40 4.40
N VAL A 56 26.40 19.65 3.55
CA VAL A 56 25.79 18.69 2.62
C VAL A 56 25.06 17.60 3.40
N LEU A 57 25.73 16.94 4.34
CA LEU A 57 25.13 15.89 5.18
C LEU A 57 23.92 16.40 5.96
N SER A 58 24.00 17.63 6.48
CA SER A 58 22.88 18.25 7.20
C SER A 58 21.66 18.47 6.29
N SER A 59 21.89 18.87 5.04
CA SER A 59 20.83 19.03 4.03
C SER A 59 20.19 17.68 3.66
N GLU A 60 21.00 16.64 3.47
CA GLU A 60 20.53 15.29 3.18
C GLU A 60 19.69 14.72 4.33
N LEU A 61 20.16 14.89 5.58
CA LEU A 61 19.40 14.48 6.77
C LEU A 61 18.06 15.20 6.87
N LEU A 62 18.00 16.48 6.50
CA LEU A 62 16.74 17.22 6.45
C LEU A 62 15.77 16.60 5.43
N VAL A 63 16.25 16.29 4.21
CA VAL A 63 15.45 15.61 3.19
C VAL A 63 14.97 14.25 3.67
N LYS A 64 15.86 13.41 4.24
CA LYS A 64 15.50 12.08 4.77
C LYS A 64 14.46 12.17 5.89
N SER A 65 14.59 13.15 6.79
CA SER A 65 13.59 13.36 7.85
C SER A 65 12.20 13.73 7.30
N LYS A 66 12.14 14.54 6.24
CA LYS A 66 10.88 14.87 5.54
C LYS A 66 10.28 13.62 4.89
N GLN A 67 11.08 12.84 4.17
CA GLN A 67 10.66 11.57 3.56
C GLN A 67 10.10 10.60 4.61
N LEU A 68 10.80 10.44 5.73
CA LEU A 68 10.35 9.61 6.86
C LEU A 68 9.01 10.09 7.41
N LYS A 69 8.82 11.40 7.58
CA LYS A 69 7.54 11.97 8.04
C LYS A 69 6.41 11.62 7.09
N VAL A 70 6.61 11.80 5.78
CA VAL A 70 5.61 11.49 4.75
C VAL A 70 5.27 10.00 4.77
N LEU A 71 6.29 9.13 4.79
CA LEU A 71 6.09 7.69 4.78
C LEU A 71 5.35 7.21 6.04
N ARG A 72 5.73 7.72 7.22
CA ARG A 72 5.01 7.44 8.48
C ARG A 72 3.56 7.90 8.42
N GLN A 73 3.29 9.05 7.81
CA GLN A 73 1.92 9.54 7.62
C GLN A 73 1.11 8.63 6.69
N THR A 74 1.70 8.17 5.59
CA THR A 74 1.07 7.21 4.67
C THR A 74 0.72 5.91 5.38
N VAL A 75 1.67 5.34 6.13
CA VAL A 75 1.45 4.12 6.93
C VAL A 75 0.32 4.34 7.93
N ARG A 76 0.29 5.48 8.63
CA ARG A 76 -0.79 5.81 9.58
C ARG A 76 -2.16 5.81 8.90
N ARG A 77 -2.29 6.45 7.74
CA ARG A 77 -3.55 6.53 6.97
C ARG A 77 -3.99 5.15 6.49
N GLN A 78 -3.06 4.32 6.02
CA GLN A 78 -3.36 2.96 5.60
C GLN A 78 -3.86 2.10 6.77
N ARG A 79 -3.19 2.16 7.92
CA ARG A 79 -3.63 1.46 9.14
C ARG A 79 -5.05 1.87 9.57
N LEU A 80 -5.36 3.16 9.50
CA LEU A 80 -6.71 3.66 9.78
C LEU A 80 -7.75 3.04 8.84
N LYS A 81 -7.50 3.06 7.52
CA LYS A 81 -8.39 2.43 6.53
C LYS A 81 -8.60 0.94 6.83
N VAL A 82 -7.52 0.21 7.14
CA VAL A 82 -7.61 -1.21 7.47
C VAL A 82 -8.46 -1.43 8.72
N SER A 83 -8.31 -0.61 9.77
CA SER A 83 -9.17 -0.66 10.96
C SER A 83 -10.63 -0.45 10.60
N THR A 84 -10.94 0.65 9.89
CA THR A 84 -12.31 0.97 9.49
C THR A 84 -12.94 -0.14 8.64
N MET A 85 -12.19 -0.70 7.70
CA MET A 85 -12.68 -1.81 6.87
C MET A 85 -12.94 -3.07 7.70
N LYS A 86 -12.07 -3.40 8.66
CA LYS A 86 -12.30 -4.50 9.60
C LYS A 86 -13.58 -4.29 10.42
N ASP A 87 -13.82 -3.08 10.90
CA ASP A 87 -15.02 -2.75 11.69
C ASP A 87 -16.30 -2.90 10.85
N ILE A 88 -16.26 -2.44 9.59
CA ILE A 88 -17.38 -2.61 8.64
C ILE A 88 -17.65 -4.09 8.37
N ILE A 89 -16.61 -4.88 8.06
CA ILE A 89 -16.73 -6.31 7.82
C ILE A 89 -17.34 -7.01 9.04
N PHE A 90 -16.83 -6.71 10.24
CA PHE A 90 -17.36 -7.26 11.48
C PHE A 90 -18.84 -6.91 11.70
N LYS A 91 -19.23 -5.66 11.43
CA LYS A 91 -20.63 -5.22 11.53
C LYS A 91 -21.54 -5.99 10.56
N LEU A 92 -21.08 -6.20 9.32
CA LEU A 92 -21.83 -6.94 8.30
C LEU A 92 -21.92 -8.44 8.60
N GLN A 93 -20.84 -9.04 9.10
CA GLN A 93 -20.82 -10.44 9.57
C GLN A 93 -21.81 -10.64 10.73
N LYS A 94 -21.85 -9.72 11.70
CA LYS A 94 -22.83 -9.74 12.80
C LYS A 94 -24.27 -9.69 12.29
N GLN A 95 -24.51 -9.01 11.19
CA GLN A 95 -25.83 -8.92 10.54
C GLN A 95 -26.12 -10.12 9.62
N SER A 96 -25.26 -11.16 9.60
CA SER A 96 -25.36 -12.34 8.70
C SER A 96 -25.43 -12.00 7.21
N LEU A 97 -25.04 -10.78 6.82
CA LEU A 97 -25.00 -10.33 5.43
C LEU A 97 -23.75 -10.84 4.70
N LEU A 98 -22.80 -11.41 5.43
CA LEU A 98 -21.53 -11.97 4.95
C LEU A 98 -21.22 -13.26 5.70
N ASN A 99 -21.87 -14.36 5.32
CA ASN A 99 -21.56 -15.68 5.85
C ASN A 99 -20.46 -16.34 5.01
N GLY A 100 -19.22 -16.28 5.51
CA GLY A 100 -18.09 -17.09 5.01
C GLY A 100 -16.82 -16.28 4.74
N ASP A 101 -15.70 -16.77 5.26
CA ASP A 101 -14.33 -16.30 4.96
C ASP A 101 -13.92 -16.49 3.49
N GLU A 102 -14.77 -17.14 2.71
CA GLU A 102 -14.60 -17.22 1.28
C GLU A 102 -15.22 -15.98 0.66
N CYS A 103 -14.38 -15.04 0.24
CA CYS A 103 -14.68 -14.12 -0.85
C CYS A 103 -14.86 -14.94 -2.14
N LYS A 104 -15.89 -15.80 -2.17
CA LYS A 104 -16.36 -16.45 -3.39
C LYS A 104 -16.75 -15.28 -4.27
N LYS A 105 -16.13 -15.19 -5.45
CA LYS A 105 -16.71 -14.42 -6.55
C LYS A 105 -18.16 -14.88 -6.60
N VAL A 106 -19.09 -14.05 -6.14
CA VAL A 106 -20.51 -14.39 -6.16
C VAL A 106 -20.83 -14.52 -7.64
N THR A 107 -20.76 -15.73 -8.16
CA THR A 107 -21.15 -16.03 -9.54
C THR A 107 -22.64 -15.79 -9.54
N LYS A 108 -23.07 -14.62 -10.01
CA LYS A 108 -24.47 -14.32 -10.21
C LYS A 108 -25.04 -15.43 -11.09
N LYS A 109 -25.97 -16.21 -10.52
CA LYS A 109 -26.72 -17.22 -11.27
C LYS A 109 -27.83 -16.47 -11.99
N TYR A 110 -27.83 -16.54 -13.31
CA TYR A 110 -28.88 -16.00 -14.15
C TYR A 110 -29.91 -17.10 -14.40
N THR A 111 -31.19 -16.75 -14.33
CA THR A 111 -32.25 -17.70 -14.68
C THR A 111 -32.24 -17.94 -16.20
N PRO A 112 -32.64 -19.11 -16.69
CA PRO A 112 -32.58 -19.43 -18.12
C PRO A 112 -33.40 -18.46 -18.98
N GLU A 113 -34.47 -17.89 -18.44
CA GLU A 113 -35.30 -16.89 -19.12
C GLU A 113 -34.55 -15.58 -19.35
N VAL A 114 -33.79 -15.12 -18.35
CA VAL A 114 -32.93 -13.93 -18.49
C VAL A 114 -31.80 -14.19 -19.48
N CYS A 115 -31.26 -15.42 -19.48
CA CYS A 115 -30.26 -15.83 -20.45
C CYS A 115 -30.80 -15.78 -21.88
N GLN A 116 -31.98 -16.36 -22.10
CA GLN A 116 -32.65 -16.39 -23.41
C GLN A 116 -32.99 -14.97 -23.89
N PHE A 117 -33.58 -14.13 -23.02
CA PHE A 117 -33.86 -12.74 -23.33
C PHE A 117 -32.59 -11.96 -23.72
N ALA A 118 -31.51 -12.11 -22.94
CA ALA A 118 -30.25 -11.44 -23.20
C ALA A 118 -29.61 -11.87 -24.53
N LEU A 119 -29.64 -13.17 -24.85
CA LEU A 119 -29.12 -13.72 -26.12
C LEU A 119 -29.94 -13.24 -27.31
N SER A 120 -31.27 -13.28 -27.21
CA SER A 120 -32.18 -12.79 -28.26
C SER A 120 -31.98 -11.30 -28.52
N LEU A 121 -31.95 -10.48 -27.45
CA LEU A 121 -31.78 -9.04 -27.60
C LEU A 121 -30.41 -8.69 -28.22
N ASN A 122 -29.34 -9.36 -27.79
CA ASN A 122 -28.01 -9.15 -28.35
C ASN A 122 -27.91 -9.62 -29.81
N PHE A 123 -28.64 -10.67 -30.20
CA PHE A 123 -28.73 -11.14 -31.58
C PHE A 123 -29.40 -10.12 -32.50
N PHE A 124 -30.51 -9.51 -32.06
CA PHE A 124 -31.19 -8.47 -32.85
C PHE A 124 -30.40 -7.16 -32.89
N SER A 125 -29.82 -6.73 -31.77
CA SER A 125 -29.00 -5.52 -31.69
C SER A 125 -28.15 -5.49 -30.42
N SER A 126 -26.84 -5.61 -30.60
CA SER A 126 -25.85 -5.44 -29.52
C SER A 126 -25.94 -4.06 -28.85
N LYS A 127 -26.29 -3.02 -29.62
CA LYS A 127 -26.45 -1.65 -29.11
C LYS A 127 -27.69 -1.49 -28.24
N ALA A 128 -28.79 -2.16 -28.60
CA ALA A 128 -29.99 -2.20 -27.77
C ALA A 128 -29.72 -2.94 -26.45
N TYR A 129 -28.98 -4.05 -26.52
CA TYR A 129 -28.55 -4.78 -25.34
C TYR A 129 -27.72 -3.92 -24.38
N GLU A 130 -26.74 -3.15 -24.88
CA GLU A 130 -25.94 -2.24 -24.06
C GLU A 130 -26.79 -1.15 -23.39
N CYS A 131 -27.82 -0.66 -24.07
CA CYS A 131 -28.76 0.33 -23.52
C CYS A 131 -29.48 -0.25 -22.30
N VAL A 132 -30.12 -1.41 -22.45
CA VAL A 132 -30.83 -2.10 -21.36
C VAL A 132 -29.86 -2.50 -20.25
N HIS A 133 -28.66 -2.99 -20.57
CA HIS A 133 -27.68 -3.35 -19.56
C HIS A 133 -27.25 -2.15 -18.70
N LYS A 134 -27.09 -0.96 -19.29
CA LYS A 134 -26.74 0.27 -18.55
C LYS A 134 -27.84 0.72 -17.59
N GLU A 135 -29.10 0.52 -17.96
CA GLU A 135 -30.26 0.86 -17.12
C GLU A 135 -30.43 -0.16 -15.99
N PHE A 136 -30.22 -1.45 -16.27
CA PHE A 136 -30.53 -2.55 -15.37
C PHE A 136 -29.30 -3.30 -14.85
N ASN A 137 -28.16 -2.60 -14.64
CA ASN A 137 -26.79 -3.10 -14.33
C ASN A 137 -26.66 -4.36 -13.42
N THR A 138 -27.66 -4.68 -12.62
CA THR A 138 -27.69 -5.83 -11.73
C THR A 138 -28.30 -7.09 -12.34
N ILE A 139 -29.25 -6.96 -13.29
CA ILE A 139 -30.12 -8.04 -13.80
C ILE A 139 -29.54 -8.71 -15.04
N LEU A 140 -28.92 -7.93 -15.95
CA LEU A 140 -28.36 -8.48 -17.18
C LEU A 140 -26.89 -8.90 -16.98
N PRO A 141 -26.42 -9.94 -17.70
CA PRO A 141 -25.03 -10.39 -17.67
C PRO A 141 -24.09 -9.38 -18.36
N HIS A 142 -22.79 -9.40 -18.06
CA HIS A 142 -21.84 -8.64 -18.88
C HIS A 142 -21.70 -9.29 -20.27
N ALA A 143 -21.49 -8.51 -21.32
CA ALA A 143 -21.10 -8.97 -22.67
C ALA A 143 -20.05 -10.12 -22.71
N ARG A 144 -19.09 -10.18 -21.77
CA ARG A 144 -18.13 -11.29 -21.68
C ARG A 144 -18.79 -12.62 -21.30
N THR A 145 -19.82 -12.58 -20.46
CA THR A 145 -20.63 -13.74 -20.09
C THR A 145 -21.52 -14.17 -21.26
N LEU A 146 -22.12 -13.23 -21.99
CA LEU A 146 -22.87 -13.53 -23.23
C LEU A 146 -22.04 -14.32 -24.23
N ARG A 147 -20.78 -13.90 -24.49
CA ARG A 147 -19.87 -14.62 -25.40
C ARG A 147 -19.65 -16.08 -24.98
N LYS A 148 -19.58 -16.36 -23.67
CA LYS A 148 -19.46 -17.73 -23.16
C LYS A 148 -20.71 -18.55 -23.40
N TRP A 149 -21.88 -17.94 -23.39
CA TRP A 149 -23.13 -18.64 -23.67
C TRP A 149 -23.27 -18.97 -25.15
N TYR A 150 -22.91 -18.06 -26.06
CA TYR A 150 -22.87 -18.37 -27.50
C TYR A 150 -21.95 -19.56 -27.84
N LEU A 151 -20.85 -19.77 -27.08
CA LEU A 151 -19.97 -20.94 -27.28
C LEU A 151 -20.65 -22.28 -26.96
N HIS A 152 -21.70 -22.29 -26.14
CA HIS A 152 -22.44 -23.51 -25.79
C HIS A 152 -23.69 -23.70 -26.64
N VAL A 153 -24.03 -22.73 -27.50
CA VAL A 153 -25.14 -22.88 -28.47
C VAL A 153 -24.59 -23.64 -29.67
N ASN A 154 -25.15 -24.81 -29.94
CA ASN A 154 -24.77 -25.63 -31.10
C ASN A 154 -25.18 -24.89 -32.38
N ALA A 155 -24.23 -24.24 -33.03
CA ALA A 155 -24.42 -23.55 -34.31
C ALA A 155 -23.94 -24.44 -35.47
N ASP A 156 -24.30 -25.72 -35.42
CA ASP A 156 -23.98 -26.63 -36.51
C ASP A 156 -24.70 -26.16 -37.79
N PRO A 157 -24.03 -26.20 -38.96
CA PRO A 157 -24.62 -25.75 -40.21
C PRO A 157 -25.81 -26.66 -40.56
N GLY A 158 -27.03 -26.14 -40.39
CA GLY A 158 -28.27 -26.90 -40.59
C GLY A 158 -29.43 -26.33 -39.75
N TYR A 159 -30.28 -27.23 -39.26
CA TYR A 159 -31.35 -26.90 -38.31
C TYR A 159 -30.85 -27.11 -36.88
N THR A 160 -31.15 -26.17 -35.99
CA THR A 160 -30.83 -26.30 -34.57
C THR A 160 -31.79 -27.31 -33.92
N ASP A 161 -31.29 -28.23 -33.11
CA ASP A 161 -32.10 -29.25 -32.43
C ASP A 161 -33.24 -28.66 -31.60
N GLU A 162 -33.05 -27.43 -31.09
CA GLU A 162 -34.08 -26.69 -30.35
C GLU A 162 -35.27 -26.27 -31.22
N ALA A 163 -35.09 -26.12 -32.53
CA ALA A 163 -36.17 -25.75 -33.45
C ALA A 163 -37.08 -26.94 -33.82
N LEU A 164 -36.58 -28.17 -33.65
CA LEU A 164 -37.29 -29.40 -34.01
C LEU A 164 -37.98 -30.07 -32.82
N LYS A 165 -37.70 -29.62 -31.59
CA LYS A 165 -38.39 -30.07 -30.37
C LYS A 165 -39.50 -29.08 -29.99
N THR A 166 -40.66 -29.26 -30.60
CA THR A 166 -41.94 -28.73 -30.10
C THR A 166 -42.61 -29.70 -29.15
#